data_AF-A0A6J2BXE4-F1
#
_entry.id   AF-A0A6J2BXE4-F1
#
_cell.length_a   1.000
_cell.length_b   1.000
_cell.length_c   1.000
_cell.angle_alpha   90.00
_cell.angle_beta   90.00
_cell.angle_gamma   90.00
#
_symmetry.space_group_name_H-M   'P 1'
#
loop_
_entity.id
_entity.type
_entity.pdbx_description
1 polymer ?
#
loop_
_entity_poly.entity_id
_entity_poly.type
_entity_poly.pdbx_seq_one_letter_code
_entity_poly.pdbx_strand_id
1 'polypeptide(L)'
;MLRTAWRALRSLRTQAVAQAPVLGLPGGACARPPSLQWGLPSPRGVILPAVRGYATQKPPVQPSQEDDPPPSTLLKDYQNIPGIEKFDDVVRRLLSLEMANQKEKLKIKQQQLMNKIVANPEDTSSLEARIVALTVKIRNYEEHMQKHRKDKAHKRYLLMSIDQRKKMLKNLRKTNYSVFEKICKELGIEYISPPLYHRKGHRRWAAKKALCIRVFQEVQKLKKQKRALKAKAAVARKQGQKNPESPSKTGPEAVKENQ
;
A
#
# COMPACT_ATOMS: atom_id res chain seq x y z
N MET A 1 -19.30 21.45 -49.39
CA MET A 1 -17.92 21.99 -49.31
C MET A 1 -17.35 21.67 -47.94
N LEU A 2 -16.24 20.90 -47.85
CA LEU A 2 -15.59 20.35 -46.63
C LEU A 2 -15.85 18.86 -46.29
N ARG A 3 -15.96 17.98 -47.31
CA ARG A 3 -15.68 16.53 -47.14
C ARG A 3 -14.80 15.93 -48.26
N THR A 4 -14.14 16.79 -49.03
CA THR A 4 -13.33 16.42 -50.22
C THR A 4 -11.84 16.75 -50.06
N ALA A 5 -11.34 16.94 -48.84
CA ALA A 5 -9.95 17.32 -48.59
C ALA A 5 -9.07 16.21 -47.96
N TRP A 6 -9.60 15.00 -47.75
CA TRP A 6 -8.85 13.90 -47.10
C TRP A 6 -8.50 12.73 -48.04
N ARG A 7 -8.79 12.84 -49.34
CA ARG A 7 -8.43 11.82 -50.36
C ARG A 7 -7.24 12.19 -51.27
N ALA A 8 -6.57 13.32 -51.03
CA ALA A 8 -5.47 13.81 -51.88
C ALA A 8 -4.05 13.57 -51.33
N LEU A 9 -3.89 12.73 -50.29
CA LEU A 9 -2.58 12.48 -49.65
C LEU A 9 -2.27 10.98 -49.52
N ARG A 10 -2.75 10.17 -50.46
CA ARG A 10 -2.49 8.72 -50.50
C ARG A 10 -1.93 8.21 -51.84
N SER A 11 -1.46 9.09 -52.73
CA SER A 11 -0.95 8.72 -54.06
C SER A 11 0.53 9.05 -54.30
N LEU A 12 1.38 8.99 -53.27
CA LEU A 12 2.83 9.10 -53.43
C LEU A 12 3.56 8.15 -52.48
N ARG A 13 3.44 6.84 -52.74
CA ARG A 13 4.48 5.84 -52.43
C ARG A 13 4.09 4.46 -52.94
N THR A 14 4.01 4.33 -54.26
CA THR A 14 4.11 3.06 -54.96
C THR A 14 5.10 3.26 -56.09
N GLN A 15 6.37 2.94 -55.85
CA GLN A 15 7.37 2.50 -56.83
C GLN A 15 8.72 2.40 -56.13
N ALA A 16 9.06 1.18 -55.72
CA ALA A 16 10.43 0.68 -55.55
C ALA A 16 10.32 -0.84 -55.36
N VAL A 17 9.90 -1.52 -56.42
CA VAL A 17 10.09 -2.97 -56.56
C VAL A 17 11.47 -3.13 -57.20
N ALA A 18 12.46 -3.44 -56.37
CA ALA A 18 13.75 -3.94 -56.83
C ALA A 18 13.86 -5.39 -56.35
N GLN A 19 14.04 -6.28 -57.31
CA GLN A 19 14.17 -7.72 -57.16
C GLN A 19 15.51 -8.03 -56.48
N ALA A 20 15.52 -8.97 -55.54
CA ALA A 20 16.73 -9.69 -55.12
C ALA A 20 16.36 -11.10 -54.66
N PRO A 21 17.24 -12.09 -54.89
CA PRO A 21 16.84 -13.46 -55.21
C PRO A 21 16.52 -14.32 -54.00
N VAL A 22 15.60 -15.26 -54.22
CA VAL A 22 15.30 -16.38 -53.32
C VAL A 22 16.41 -17.42 -53.49
N LEU A 23 17.16 -17.68 -52.42
CA LEU A 23 17.95 -18.90 -52.26
C LEU A 23 17.42 -19.67 -51.04
N GLY A 24 17.17 -20.95 -51.26
CA GLY A 24 16.53 -21.87 -50.33
C GLY A 24 17.40 -22.26 -49.13
N LEU A 25 16.67 -22.80 -48.14
CA LEU A 25 17.04 -23.34 -46.82
C LEU A 25 18.19 -24.38 -46.86
N PRO A 26 18.91 -24.62 -45.73
CA PRO A 26 18.46 -25.68 -44.81
C PRO A 26 18.82 -25.48 -43.32
N GLY A 27 18.19 -26.28 -42.45
CA GLY A 27 18.86 -26.84 -41.28
C GLY A 27 18.57 -26.18 -39.93
N GLY A 28 17.90 -26.93 -39.05
CA GLY A 28 17.76 -26.57 -37.65
C GLY A 28 19.11 -26.61 -36.92
N ALA A 29 19.32 -25.64 -36.03
CA ALA A 29 20.19 -25.76 -34.88
C ALA A 29 19.81 -24.68 -33.86
N CYS A 30 19.41 -25.10 -32.68
CA CYS A 30 19.29 -24.24 -31.52
C CYS A 30 20.68 -23.74 -31.11
N ALA A 31 20.98 -22.46 -31.34
CA ALA A 31 22.12 -21.80 -30.73
C ALA A 31 21.61 -20.76 -29.72
N ARG A 32 21.66 -21.10 -28.43
CA ARG A 32 21.60 -20.12 -27.33
C ARG A 32 22.86 -19.24 -27.42
N PRO A 33 22.75 -17.90 -27.48
CA PRO A 33 23.90 -17.07 -27.18
C PRO A 33 24.21 -17.12 -25.67
N PRO A 34 25.48 -17.01 -25.26
CA PRO A 34 25.91 -17.22 -23.89
C PRO A 34 25.49 -16.07 -22.99
N SER A 35 25.14 -16.42 -21.75
CA SER A 35 24.93 -15.49 -20.65
C SER A 35 26.20 -14.70 -20.35
N LEU A 36 26.22 -13.41 -20.70
CA LEU A 36 27.10 -12.46 -20.01
C LEU A 36 26.37 -11.86 -18.81
N GLN A 37 26.80 -12.32 -17.65
CA GLN A 37 26.48 -11.79 -16.34
C GLN A 37 27.22 -10.46 -16.15
N TRP A 38 26.51 -9.34 -16.31
CA TRP A 38 26.93 -8.07 -15.72
C TRP A 38 25.94 -7.71 -14.61
N GLY A 39 26.35 -7.98 -13.38
CA GLY A 39 25.66 -7.52 -12.19
C GLY A 39 25.89 -6.04 -11.98
N LEU A 40 24.82 -5.25 -12.03
CA LEU A 40 24.75 -3.94 -11.38
C LEU A 40 23.32 -3.71 -10.83
N PRO A 41 23.19 -3.00 -9.70
CA PRO A 41 22.04 -3.11 -8.80
C PRO A 41 20.81 -2.35 -9.29
N SER A 42 19.66 -3.00 -9.10
CA SER A 42 18.32 -2.54 -9.45
C SER A 42 17.89 -1.26 -8.71
N PRO A 43 17.40 -0.22 -9.44
CA PRO A 43 16.40 0.69 -8.92
C PRO A 43 15.03 0.25 -9.43
N ARG A 44 14.21 -0.26 -8.49
CA ARG A 44 12.82 -0.71 -8.67
C ARG A 44 12.02 0.15 -9.67
N GLY A 45 11.81 -0.38 -10.85
CA GLY A 45 11.04 0.23 -11.95
C GLY A 45 10.20 -0.83 -12.67
N VAL A 46 8.89 -0.60 -12.64
CA VAL A 46 7.78 -1.44 -13.12
C VAL A 46 7.98 -1.95 -14.56
N ILE A 47 8.19 -3.26 -14.70
CA ILE A 47 7.84 -4.05 -15.88
C ILE A 47 6.60 -4.86 -15.49
N LEU A 48 5.51 -4.73 -16.25
CA LEU A 48 4.30 -5.54 -16.07
C LEU A 48 4.58 -6.95 -16.61
N PRO A 49 4.60 -8.01 -15.79
CA PRO A 49 4.53 -9.37 -16.30
C PRO A 49 3.11 -9.62 -16.82
N ALA A 50 3.01 -10.25 -17.98
CA ALA A 50 1.76 -10.78 -18.51
C ALA A 50 1.11 -11.70 -17.47
N VAL A 51 -0.03 -11.30 -16.91
CA VAL A 51 -0.74 -12.07 -15.89
C VAL A 51 -1.58 -13.16 -16.58
N ARG A 52 -0.92 -14.29 -16.88
CA ARG A 52 -1.56 -15.61 -16.79
C ARG A 52 -1.05 -16.25 -15.51
N GLY A 53 -1.62 -15.80 -14.39
CA GLY A 53 -1.21 -16.19 -13.05
C GLY A 53 -2.40 -16.23 -12.11
N TYR A 54 -3.24 -17.25 -12.22
CA TYR A 54 -4.11 -17.66 -11.12
C TYR A 54 -3.28 -18.42 -10.08
N ALA A 55 -2.25 -17.76 -9.56
CA ALA A 55 -1.46 -18.23 -8.45
C ALA A 55 -0.71 -17.02 -7.90
N THR A 56 -1.47 -16.08 -7.33
CA THR A 56 -0.88 -15.19 -6.34
C THR A 56 -0.38 -16.13 -5.24
N GLN A 57 0.93 -16.32 -5.16
CA GLN A 57 1.53 -16.80 -3.92
C GLN A 57 1.01 -15.85 -2.85
N LYS A 58 0.11 -16.37 -2.01
CA LYS A 58 -0.31 -15.66 -0.81
C LYS A 58 1.01 -15.30 -0.13
N PRO A 59 1.25 -14.05 0.29
CA PRO A 59 2.27 -13.81 1.31
C PRO A 59 2.05 -14.88 2.39
N PRO A 60 3.09 -15.46 3.01
CA PRO A 60 2.87 -16.32 4.15
C PRO A 60 1.98 -15.52 5.09
N VAL A 61 0.72 -15.92 5.17
CA VAL A 61 -0.23 -15.31 6.08
C VAL A 61 0.38 -15.75 7.39
N GLN A 62 1.05 -14.83 8.07
CA GLN A 62 1.41 -15.09 9.44
C GLN A 62 0.13 -15.61 10.06
N PRO A 63 0.14 -16.81 10.66
CA PRO A 63 -1.02 -17.23 11.43
C PRO A 63 -1.34 -16.04 12.30
N SER A 64 -2.58 -15.56 12.24
CA SER A 64 -3.08 -14.52 13.12
C SER A 64 -3.10 -15.13 14.52
N GLN A 65 -1.91 -15.31 15.07
CA GLN A 65 -1.59 -15.94 16.32
C GLN A 65 -1.72 -14.84 17.36
N GLU A 66 -2.94 -14.32 17.47
CA GLU A 66 -3.32 -13.35 18.47
C GLU A 66 -4.41 -13.99 19.31
N ASP A 67 -4.06 -14.26 20.57
CA ASP A 67 -4.96 -14.55 21.68
C ASP A 67 -5.93 -15.74 21.46
N ASP A 68 -5.45 -16.88 20.95
CA ASP A 68 -6.22 -18.13 21.13
C ASP A 68 -6.13 -18.55 22.61
N PRO A 69 -7.26 -18.62 23.34
CA PRO A 69 -7.23 -19.03 24.74
C PRO A 69 -6.75 -20.49 24.83
N PRO A 70 -5.93 -20.84 25.84
CA PRO A 70 -5.42 -22.20 25.97
C PRO A 70 -6.57 -23.20 26.12
N PRO A 71 -6.42 -24.44 25.61
CA PRO A 71 -7.50 -25.43 25.64
C PRO A 71 -7.91 -25.82 27.07
N SER A 72 -6.99 -25.72 28.03
CA SER A 72 -7.27 -25.96 29.45
C SER A 72 -8.08 -24.86 30.13
N THR A 73 -8.30 -23.71 29.47
CA THR A 73 -9.09 -22.61 30.06
C THR A 73 -10.50 -23.08 30.34
N LEU A 74 -11.01 -22.82 31.54
CA LEU A 74 -12.39 -23.15 31.88
C LEU A 74 -13.38 -22.27 31.13
N LEU A 75 -14.56 -22.81 30.87
CA LEU A 75 -15.71 -22.08 30.33
C LEU A 75 -16.05 -20.86 31.19
N LYS A 76 -16.42 -19.76 30.53
CA LYS A 76 -16.71 -18.46 31.17
C LYS A 76 -17.66 -18.57 32.36
N ASP A 77 -18.74 -19.34 32.19
CA ASP A 77 -19.82 -19.43 33.16
C ASP A 77 -19.39 -20.17 34.45
N TYR A 78 -18.34 -20.99 34.37
CA TYR A 78 -17.85 -21.80 35.48
C TYR A 78 -16.61 -21.23 36.16
N GLN A 79 -15.96 -20.20 35.60
CA GLN A 79 -14.73 -19.62 36.17
C GLN A 79 -14.92 -19.04 37.57
N ASN A 80 -16.09 -18.52 37.89
CA ASN A 80 -16.36 -17.79 39.13
C ASN A 80 -16.99 -18.65 40.24
N ILE A 81 -17.03 -19.98 40.08
CA ILE A 81 -17.64 -20.88 41.07
C ILE A 81 -16.66 -21.08 42.24
N PRO A 82 -17.08 -20.85 43.50
CA PRO A 82 -16.21 -21.07 44.66
C PRO A 82 -15.85 -22.56 44.79
N GLY A 83 -14.55 -22.85 45.00
CA GLY A 83 -14.06 -24.21 45.22
C GLY A 83 -13.77 -25.02 43.95
N ILE A 84 -13.74 -24.40 42.77
CA ILE A 84 -13.47 -25.06 41.47
C ILE A 84 -12.13 -25.82 41.44
N GLU A 85 -11.14 -25.37 42.20
CA GLU A 85 -9.81 -25.98 42.26
C GLU A 85 -9.81 -27.39 42.86
N LYS A 86 -10.85 -27.72 43.64
CA LYS A 86 -11.00 -29.01 44.32
C LYS A 86 -11.61 -30.11 43.44
N PHE A 87 -12.11 -29.77 42.25
CA PHE A 87 -12.66 -30.77 41.34
C PHE A 87 -11.56 -31.64 40.74
N ASP A 88 -11.89 -32.91 40.51
CA ASP A 88 -11.02 -33.87 39.84
C ASP A 88 -10.60 -33.37 38.45
N ASP A 89 -9.43 -33.80 37.99
CA ASP A 89 -8.86 -33.42 36.69
C ASP A 89 -9.80 -33.74 35.52
N VAL A 90 -10.55 -34.84 35.62
CA VAL A 90 -11.54 -35.25 34.60
C VAL A 90 -12.66 -34.22 34.50
N VAL A 91 -13.23 -33.80 35.64
CA VAL A 91 -14.30 -32.79 35.68
C VAL A 91 -13.78 -31.45 35.16
N ARG A 92 -12.55 -31.08 35.55
CA ARG A 92 -11.88 -29.87 35.04
C ARG A 92 -11.73 -29.91 33.52
N ARG A 93 -11.37 -31.06 32.94
CA ARG A 93 -11.25 -31.24 31.49
C ARG A 93 -12.60 -31.14 30.78
N LEU A 94 -13.67 -31.70 31.34
CA LEU A 94 -15.02 -31.60 30.76
C LEU A 94 -15.53 -30.14 30.72
N LEU A 95 -15.16 -29.33 31.70
CA LEU A 95 -15.52 -27.91 31.80
C LEU A 95 -14.52 -26.97 31.08
N SER A 96 -13.54 -27.52 30.37
CA SER A 96 -12.50 -26.76 29.66
C SER A 96 -12.88 -26.43 28.21
N LEU A 97 -12.15 -25.50 27.61
CA LEU A 97 -12.27 -25.13 26.20
C LEU A 97 -11.87 -26.25 25.23
N GLU A 98 -11.17 -27.29 25.70
CA GLU A 98 -10.83 -28.48 24.93
C GLU A 98 -12.09 -29.19 24.42
N MET A 99 -13.08 -29.36 25.31
CA MET A 99 -14.34 -30.06 25.02
C MET A 99 -15.46 -29.10 24.56
N ALA A 100 -15.16 -27.81 24.43
CA ALA A 100 -16.15 -26.78 24.15
C ALA A 100 -16.33 -26.48 22.65
N ASN A 101 -17.47 -25.88 22.32
CA ASN A 101 -17.75 -25.35 20.98
C ASN A 101 -16.95 -24.06 20.71
N GLN A 102 -16.73 -23.72 19.44
CA GLN A 102 -16.08 -22.47 19.00
C GLN A 102 -16.76 -21.23 19.60
N LYS A 103 -18.08 -21.25 19.79
CA LYS A 103 -18.82 -20.14 20.42
C LYS A 103 -18.31 -19.81 21.82
N GLU A 104 -17.95 -20.81 22.62
CA GLU A 104 -17.43 -20.62 23.97
C GLU A 104 -16.03 -20.00 23.94
N LYS A 105 -15.19 -20.42 22.99
CA LYS A 105 -13.89 -19.78 22.73
C LYS A 105 -14.06 -18.30 22.39
N LEU A 106 -15.06 -17.96 21.57
CA LEU A 106 -15.35 -16.56 21.23
C LEU A 106 -15.83 -15.74 22.43
N LYS A 107 -16.62 -16.32 23.34
CA LYS A 107 -17.03 -15.62 24.58
C LYS A 107 -15.83 -15.25 25.44
N ILE A 108 -14.86 -16.17 25.58
CA ILE A 108 -13.64 -15.94 26.36
C ILE A 108 -12.75 -14.89 25.68
N LYS A 109 -12.53 -14.99 24.36
CA LYS A 109 -11.80 -13.96 23.60
C LYS A 109 -12.43 -12.58 23.75
N GLN A 110 -13.77 -12.52 23.68
CA GLN A 110 -14.50 -11.28 23.87
C GLN A 110 -14.26 -10.72 25.29
N GLN A 111 -14.38 -11.52 26.33
CA GLN A 111 -14.14 -11.08 27.70
C GLN A 111 -12.72 -10.59 27.92
N GLN A 112 -11.71 -11.33 27.42
CA GLN A 112 -10.31 -10.92 27.51
C GLN A 112 -10.07 -9.56 26.85
N LEU A 113 -10.61 -9.34 25.65
CA LEU A 113 -10.48 -8.05 24.97
C LEU A 113 -11.27 -6.93 25.65
N MET A 114 -12.44 -7.22 26.22
CA MET A 114 -13.22 -6.24 26.98
C MET A 114 -12.44 -5.76 28.20
N ASN A 115 -11.85 -6.68 28.96
CA ASN A 115 -11.06 -6.36 30.14
C ASN A 115 -9.79 -5.55 29.81
N LYS A 116 -9.20 -5.76 28.63
CA LYS A 116 -8.02 -5.01 28.16
C LYS A 116 -8.37 -3.57 27.75
N ILE A 117 -9.55 -3.35 27.15
CA ILE A 117 -9.86 -2.12 26.42
C ILE A 117 -10.84 -1.22 27.17
N VAL A 118 -11.91 -1.80 27.70
CA VAL A 118 -13.05 -1.07 28.27
C VAL A 118 -12.74 -0.73 29.72
N ALA A 119 -13.02 0.50 30.13
CA ALA A 119 -12.84 0.92 31.52
C ALA A 119 -13.75 0.14 32.49
N ASN A 120 -15.02 -0.03 32.11
CA ASN A 120 -16.01 -0.81 32.85
C ASN A 120 -16.39 -2.06 32.05
N PRO A 121 -15.95 -3.26 32.43
CA PRO A 121 -16.20 -4.48 31.65
C PRO A 121 -17.67 -4.94 31.69
N GLU A 122 -18.47 -4.43 32.63
CA GLU A 122 -19.90 -4.74 32.75
C GLU A 122 -20.76 -4.00 31.71
N ASP A 123 -20.27 -2.85 31.22
CA ASP A 123 -21.00 -1.95 30.33
C ASP A 123 -21.01 -2.45 28.87
N THR A 124 -22.03 -3.25 28.54
CA THR A 124 -22.18 -3.86 27.20
C THR A 124 -22.72 -2.87 26.14
N SER A 125 -23.42 -1.82 26.56
CA SER A 125 -24.08 -0.85 25.68
C SER A 125 -23.12 0.20 25.09
N SER A 126 -21.95 0.38 25.70
CA SER A 126 -20.94 1.34 25.30
C SER A 126 -20.46 1.12 23.85
N LEU A 127 -20.03 2.20 23.19
CA LEU A 127 -19.50 2.09 21.82
C LEU A 127 -18.24 1.23 21.77
N GLU A 128 -17.43 1.30 22.82
CA GLU A 128 -16.18 0.55 22.99
C GLU A 128 -16.45 -0.95 23.04
N ALA A 129 -17.33 -1.39 23.95
CA ALA A 129 -17.71 -2.79 24.09
C ALA A 129 -18.29 -3.34 22.78
N ARG A 130 -19.19 -2.59 22.14
CA ARG A 130 -19.78 -3.00 20.86
C ARG A 130 -18.74 -3.14 19.74
N ILE A 131 -17.71 -2.27 19.69
CA ILE A 131 -16.60 -2.39 18.72
C ILE A 131 -15.77 -3.64 18.99
N VAL A 132 -15.48 -3.95 20.26
CA VAL A 132 -14.75 -5.16 20.66
C VAL A 132 -15.53 -6.41 20.26
N ALA A 133 -16.83 -6.48 20.61
CA ALA A 133 -17.70 -7.59 20.25
C ALA A 133 -17.81 -7.80 18.72
N LEU A 134 -17.93 -6.71 17.95
CA LEU A 134 -17.90 -6.79 16.48
C LEU A 134 -16.55 -7.26 15.96
N THR A 135 -15.45 -6.86 16.59
CA THR A 135 -14.10 -7.25 16.17
C THR A 135 -13.87 -8.75 16.35
N VAL A 136 -14.33 -9.33 17.45
CA VAL A 136 -14.31 -10.80 17.66
C VAL A 136 -15.11 -11.52 16.57
N LYS A 137 -16.31 -11.02 16.23
CA LYS A 137 -17.13 -11.58 15.15
C LYS A 137 -16.44 -11.49 13.79
N ILE A 138 -15.81 -10.36 13.48
CA ILE A 138 -15.06 -10.15 12.23
C ILE A 138 -13.92 -11.16 12.10
N ARG A 139 -13.09 -11.30 13.15
CA ARG A 139 -11.98 -12.28 13.18
C ARG A 139 -12.48 -13.71 12.94
N ASN A 140 -13.58 -14.10 13.60
CA ASN A 140 -14.20 -15.42 13.38
C ASN A 140 -14.74 -15.61 11.95
N TYR A 141 -15.33 -14.58 11.34
CA TYR A 141 -15.76 -14.65 9.94
C TYR A 141 -14.57 -14.73 8.98
N GLU A 142 -13.46 -14.06 9.30
CA GLU A 142 -12.22 -14.16 8.52
C GLU A 142 -11.66 -15.59 8.55
N GLU A 143 -11.57 -16.22 9.73
CA GLU A 143 -11.19 -17.63 9.89
C GLU A 143 -12.09 -18.56 9.05
N HIS A 144 -13.42 -18.40 9.15
CA HIS A 144 -14.39 -19.18 8.36
C HIS A 144 -14.20 -18.97 6.85
N MET A 145 -13.99 -17.73 6.39
CA MET A 145 -13.78 -17.40 4.98
C MET A 145 -12.46 -17.95 4.42
N GLN A 146 -11.43 -18.11 5.26
CA GLN A 146 -10.17 -18.73 4.84
C GLN A 146 -10.38 -20.20 4.45
N LYS A 147 -11.21 -20.92 5.22
CA LYS A 147 -11.60 -22.31 4.95
C LYS A 147 -12.64 -22.43 3.83
N HIS A 148 -13.69 -21.60 3.87
CA HIS A 148 -14.86 -21.69 2.98
C HIS A 148 -14.97 -20.49 2.02
N ARG A 149 -14.10 -20.42 1.01
CA ARG A 149 -14.00 -19.25 0.12
C ARG A 149 -15.21 -18.99 -0.78
N LYS A 150 -16.04 -20.00 -1.04
CA LYS A 150 -17.19 -19.90 -1.97
C LYS A 150 -18.48 -19.40 -1.31
N ASP A 151 -18.54 -19.43 0.02
CA ASP A 151 -19.70 -19.01 0.79
C ASP A 151 -19.95 -17.50 0.69
N LYS A 152 -21.10 -17.13 0.14
CA LYS A 152 -21.47 -15.73 -0.11
C LYS A 152 -22.22 -15.11 1.06
N ALA A 153 -22.91 -15.91 1.87
CA ALA A 153 -23.67 -15.42 3.01
C ALA A 153 -22.72 -14.86 4.06
N HIS A 154 -21.70 -15.65 4.44
CA HIS A 154 -20.69 -15.21 5.40
C HIS A 154 -19.81 -14.07 4.88
N LYS A 155 -19.51 -14.06 3.57
CA LYS A 155 -18.81 -12.91 2.95
C LYS A 155 -19.62 -11.62 3.09
N ARG A 156 -20.95 -11.67 2.89
CA ARG A 156 -21.84 -10.52 3.10
C ARG A 156 -21.82 -10.08 4.56
N TYR A 157 -21.95 -11.00 5.51
CA TYR A 157 -21.93 -10.67 6.95
C TYR A 157 -20.60 -10.05 7.38
N LEU A 158 -19.47 -10.55 6.87
CA LEU A 158 -18.15 -9.98 7.11
C LEU A 158 -18.06 -8.52 6.65
N LEU A 159 -18.44 -8.25 5.39
CA LEU A 159 -18.40 -6.89 4.83
C LEU A 159 -19.31 -5.93 5.61
N MET A 160 -20.55 -6.36 5.91
CA MET A 160 -21.48 -5.55 6.70
C MET A 160 -20.95 -5.25 8.10
N SER A 161 -20.32 -6.23 8.76
CA SER A 161 -19.75 -6.06 10.11
C SER A 161 -18.56 -5.11 10.10
N ILE A 162 -17.70 -5.18 9.08
CA ILE A 162 -16.59 -4.23 8.88
C ILE A 162 -17.11 -2.81 8.73
N ASP A 163 -18.14 -2.60 7.91
CA ASP A 163 -18.71 -1.28 7.68
C ASP A 163 -19.44 -0.74 8.92
N GLN A 164 -20.14 -1.61 9.66
CA GLN A 164 -20.73 -1.27 10.94
C GLN A 164 -19.64 -0.82 11.95
N ARG A 165 -18.54 -1.57 12.08
CA ARG A 165 -17.42 -1.21 12.94
C ARG A 165 -16.80 0.14 12.52
N LYS A 166 -16.60 0.38 11.23
CA LYS A 166 -16.10 1.67 10.71
C LYS A 166 -17.02 2.84 11.07
N LYS A 167 -18.35 2.65 11.00
CA LYS A 167 -19.34 3.66 11.41
C LYS A 167 -19.23 3.97 12.90
N MET A 168 -19.04 2.94 13.73
CA MET A 168 -18.88 3.11 15.18
C MET A 168 -17.58 3.84 15.52
N LEU A 169 -16.46 3.46 14.90
CA LEU A 169 -15.18 4.16 15.05
C LEU A 169 -15.25 5.64 14.62
N LYS A 170 -15.98 5.93 13.54
CA LYS A 170 -16.23 7.31 13.10
C LYS A 170 -16.99 8.10 14.17
N ASN A 171 -17.97 7.50 14.82
CA ASN A 171 -18.72 8.16 15.89
C ASN A 171 -17.85 8.36 17.14
N LEU A 172 -17.11 7.32 17.53
CA LEU A 172 -16.23 7.36 18.70
C LEU A 172 -15.16 8.45 18.55
N ARG A 173 -14.55 8.56 17.35
CA ARG A 173 -13.59 9.62 17.03
C ARG A 173 -14.16 11.04 17.21
N LYS A 174 -15.47 11.23 17.01
CA LYS A 174 -16.13 12.54 17.19
C LYS A 174 -16.47 12.84 18.63
N THR A 175 -16.77 11.82 19.43
CA THR A 175 -17.19 11.99 20.83
C THR A 175 -15.97 11.98 21.76
N ASN A 176 -15.19 10.89 21.77
CA ASN A 176 -14.10 10.66 22.72
C ASN A 176 -12.84 10.20 21.99
N TYR A 177 -11.93 11.13 21.71
CA TYR A 177 -10.73 10.82 20.91
C TYR A 177 -9.71 9.93 21.64
N SER A 178 -9.52 10.12 22.95
CA SER A 178 -8.56 9.34 23.75
C SER A 178 -8.86 7.84 23.75
N VAL A 179 -10.13 7.48 23.93
CA VAL A 179 -10.61 6.11 23.83
C VAL A 179 -10.44 5.56 22.42
N PHE A 180 -10.74 6.36 21.39
CA PHE A 180 -10.59 5.95 20.00
C PHE A 180 -9.15 5.53 19.70
N GLU A 181 -8.17 6.32 20.14
CA GLU A 181 -6.75 6.00 19.96
C GLU A 181 -6.35 4.70 20.70
N LYS A 182 -6.79 4.53 21.95
CA LYS A 182 -6.58 3.29 22.72
C LYS A 182 -7.13 2.07 21.96
N ILE A 183 -8.39 2.12 21.51
CA ILE A 183 -9.02 1.02 20.76
C ILE A 183 -8.26 0.70 19.48
N CYS A 184 -7.87 1.72 18.71
CA CYS A 184 -7.10 1.53 17.48
C CYS A 184 -5.76 0.84 17.75
N LYS A 185 -5.08 1.21 18.83
CA LYS A 185 -3.80 0.62 19.24
C LYS A 185 -3.96 -0.83 19.71
N GLU A 186 -4.86 -1.08 20.65
CA GLU A 186 -5.05 -2.41 21.25
C GLU A 186 -5.61 -3.45 20.28
N LEU A 187 -6.52 -3.04 19.38
CA LEU A 187 -7.10 -3.97 18.39
C LEU A 187 -6.29 -4.05 17.08
N GLY A 188 -5.24 -3.24 16.92
CA GLY A 188 -4.45 -3.13 15.69
C GLY A 188 -5.28 -2.63 14.50
N ILE A 189 -6.19 -1.67 14.71
CA ILE A 189 -7.10 -1.16 13.68
C ILE A 189 -6.63 0.21 13.18
N GLU A 190 -6.30 0.28 11.89
CA GLU A 190 -6.05 1.55 11.22
C GLU A 190 -7.35 2.19 10.70
N TYR A 191 -7.66 3.40 11.17
CA TYR A 191 -8.80 4.17 10.68
C TYR A 191 -8.43 4.99 9.44
N ILE A 192 -9.02 4.64 8.30
CA ILE A 192 -8.87 5.40 7.06
C ILE A 192 -10.15 6.20 6.80
N SER A 193 -10.01 7.52 6.69
CA SER A 193 -11.13 8.39 6.31
C SER A 193 -11.63 8.05 4.89
N PRO A 194 -12.95 8.00 4.66
CA PRO A 194 -13.49 7.66 3.34
C PRO A 194 -13.10 8.73 2.30
N PRO A 195 -12.82 8.34 1.05
CA PRO A 195 -12.55 9.28 -0.02
C PRO A 195 -13.81 10.09 -0.35
N LEU A 196 -13.63 11.31 -0.84
CA LEU A 196 -14.74 12.19 -1.24
C LEU A 196 -15.57 11.61 -2.40
N TYR A 197 -14.91 10.89 -3.33
CA TYR A 197 -15.55 10.38 -4.54
C TYR A 197 -15.22 8.90 -4.77
N HIS A 198 -16.25 8.10 -4.97
CA HIS A 198 -16.14 6.69 -5.31
C HIS A 198 -16.21 6.52 -6.84
N ARG A 199 -15.06 6.59 -7.52
CA ARG A 199 -14.95 6.42 -8.98
C ARG A 199 -14.27 5.11 -9.34
N LYS A 200 -14.78 4.39 -10.34
CA LYS A 200 -14.14 3.18 -10.87
C LYS A 200 -12.89 3.55 -11.68
N GLY A 201 -11.74 3.01 -11.28
CA GLY A 201 -10.48 3.14 -12.03
C GLY A 201 -10.48 2.23 -13.25
N HIS A 202 -10.67 2.80 -14.44
CA HIS A 202 -10.57 2.08 -15.71
C HIS A 202 -9.14 2.18 -16.29
N ARG A 203 -8.75 1.22 -17.15
CA ARG A 203 -7.37 1.12 -17.68
C ARG A 203 -6.86 2.42 -18.32
N ARG A 204 -7.69 3.08 -19.14
CA ARG A 204 -7.36 4.37 -19.77
C ARG A 204 -7.10 5.48 -18.74
N TRP A 205 -7.89 5.57 -17.67
CA TRP A 205 -7.67 6.54 -16.60
C TRP A 205 -6.37 6.25 -15.83
N ALA A 206 -6.10 4.98 -15.52
CA ALA A 206 -4.87 4.58 -14.84
C ALA A 206 -3.62 4.96 -15.68
N ALA A 207 -3.62 4.62 -16.98
CA ALA A 207 -2.54 4.96 -17.90
C ALA A 207 -2.34 6.49 -18.03
N LYS A 208 -3.44 7.23 -18.22
CA LYS A 208 -3.40 8.70 -18.30
C LYS A 208 -2.86 9.30 -16.99
N LYS A 209 -3.34 8.84 -15.84
CA LYS A 209 -2.93 9.36 -14.53
C LYS A 209 -1.45 9.09 -14.26
N ALA A 210 -0.96 7.88 -14.59
CA ALA A 210 0.45 7.51 -14.47
C ALA A 210 1.35 8.40 -15.35
N LEU A 211 0.95 8.64 -16.61
CA LEU A 211 1.67 9.55 -17.51
C LEU A 211 1.71 10.97 -16.93
N CYS A 212 0.58 11.52 -16.48
CA CYS A 212 0.51 12.86 -15.91
C CYS A 212 1.43 13.01 -14.67
N ILE A 213 1.53 11.98 -13.82
CA ILE A 213 2.43 12.00 -12.66
C ILE A 213 3.89 12.05 -13.11
N ARG A 214 4.28 11.23 -14.09
CA ARG A 214 5.65 11.23 -14.65
C ARG A 214 6.00 12.57 -15.27
N VAL A 215 5.13 13.10 -16.13
CA VAL A 215 5.32 14.41 -16.76
C VAL A 215 5.46 15.51 -15.71
N PHE A 216 4.63 15.48 -14.65
CA PHE A 216 4.74 16.44 -13.55
C PHE A 216 6.10 16.37 -12.85
N GLN A 217 6.58 15.17 -12.53
CA GLN A 217 7.89 14.97 -11.90
C GLN A 217 9.02 15.52 -12.78
N GLU A 218 9.00 15.26 -14.09
CA GLU A 218 10.01 15.76 -15.02
C GLU A 218 9.98 17.29 -15.14
N VAL A 219 8.79 17.89 -15.24
CA VAL A 219 8.65 19.35 -15.27
C VAL A 219 9.19 19.99 -14.00
N GLN A 220 8.95 19.39 -12.82
CA GLN A 220 9.50 19.89 -11.55
C GLN A 220 11.03 19.80 -11.51
N LYS A 221 11.62 18.72 -12.01
CA LYS A 221 13.09 18.57 -12.11
C LYS A 221 13.70 19.67 -12.98
N LEU A 222 13.14 19.88 -14.18
CA LEU A 222 13.62 20.92 -15.10
C LEU A 222 13.47 22.33 -14.52
N LYS A 223 12.36 22.61 -13.82
CA LYS A 223 12.17 23.90 -13.12
C LYS A 223 13.22 24.10 -12.02
N LYS A 224 13.54 23.06 -11.24
CA LYS A 224 14.58 23.11 -10.20
C LYS A 224 15.96 23.39 -10.80
N GLN A 225 16.31 22.70 -11.89
CA GLN A 225 17.55 22.94 -12.63
C GLN A 225 17.63 24.38 -13.16
N LYS A 226 16.57 24.88 -13.79
CA LYS A 226 16.50 26.27 -14.28
C LYS A 226 16.66 27.29 -13.15
N ARG A 227 16.02 27.07 -11.98
CA ARG A 227 16.18 27.93 -10.80
C ARG A 227 17.61 27.90 -10.26
N ALA A 228 18.24 26.71 -10.19
CA ALA A 228 19.62 26.57 -9.75
C ALA A 228 20.60 27.27 -10.70
N LEU A 229 20.42 27.13 -12.01
CA LEU A 229 21.24 27.83 -13.01
C LEU A 229 21.08 29.35 -12.90
N LYS A 230 19.85 29.85 -12.75
CA LYS A 230 19.59 31.29 -12.53
C LYS A 230 20.22 31.80 -11.23
N ALA A 231 20.13 31.03 -10.14
CA ALA A 231 20.74 31.39 -8.86
C ALA A 231 22.27 31.44 -8.98
N LYS A 232 22.90 30.43 -9.61
CA LYS A 232 24.33 30.41 -9.90
C LYS A 232 24.76 31.63 -10.72
N ALA A 233 24.02 31.94 -11.79
CA ALA A 233 24.29 33.12 -12.62
C ALA A 233 24.15 34.44 -11.83
N ALA A 234 23.16 34.56 -10.95
CA ALA A 234 22.99 35.72 -10.08
C ALA A 234 24.13 35.86 -9.05
N VAL A 235 24.59 34.76 -8.46
CA VAL A 235 25.74 34.74 -7.54
C VAL A 235 27.02 35.16 -8.27
N ALA A 236 27.28 34.62 -9.46
CA ALA A 236 28.42 34.99 -10.28
C ALA A 236 28.43 36.50 -10.62
N ARG A 237 27.26 37.07 -10.99
CA ARG A 237 27.11 38.52 -11.21
C ARG A 237 27.42 39.36 -9.96
N LYS A 238 26.96 38.91 -8.78
CA LYS A 238 27.23 39.60 -7.50
C LYS A 238 28.71 39.50 -7.07
N GLN A 239 29.38 38.38 -7.34
CA GLN A 239 30.81 38.22 -7.07
C GLN A 239 31.67 39.09 -8.01
N GLY A 240 31.32 39.16 -9.30
CA GLY A 240 31.99 40.03 -10.26
C GLY A 240 31.88 41.53 -9.94
N GLN A 241 30.80 41.96 -9.27
CA GLN A 241 30.63 43.34 -8.78
C GLN A 241 31.33 43.61 -7.44
N LYS A 242 31.73 42.57 -6.68
CA LYS A 242 32.42 42.68 -5.38
C LYS A 242 33.96 42.62 -5.48
N ASN A 243 34.53 42.49 -6.68
CA ASN A 243 35.95 42.75 -6.95
C ASN A 243 36.15 44.16 -7.54
N PRO A 244 36.11 45.25 -6.74
CA PRO A 244 36.91 46.43 -7.02
C PRO A 244 38.20 46.37 -6.17
N GLU A 245 39.34 46.71 -6.79
CA GLU A 245 40.68 46.92 -6.19
C GLU A 245 41.52 45.63 -5.96
N SER A 246 42.81 45.51 -6.32
CA SER A 246 43.91 46.49 -6.58
C SER A 246 45.05 45.80 -7.40
N PRO A 247 46.22 46.42 -7.71
CA PRO A 247 46.61 47.83 -7.71
C PRO A 247 47.19 48.35 -9.05
N SER A 248 47.35 49.67 -9.10
CA SER A 248 48.08 50.48 -10.07
C SER A 248 49.45 49.92 -10.48
N LYS A 249 49.73 49.96 -11.78
CA LYS A 249 51.10 50.13 -12.30
C LYS A 249 51.16 51.46 -13.04
N THR A 250 51.60 52.48 -12.31
CA THR A 250 52.25 53.67 -12.86
C THR A 250 53.46 53.24 -13.68
N GLY A 251 53.40 53.44 -15.00
CA GLY A 251 54.58 53.44 -15.87
C GLY A 251 55.11 54.86 -15.97
N PRO A 252 56.42 55.10 -15.83
CA PRO A 252 56.98 56.45 -15.80
C PRO A 252 56.93 57.10 -17.18
N GLU A 253 56.52 58.37 -17.21
CA GLU A 253 56.89 59.31 -18.27
C GLU A 253 58.42 59.43 -18.32
N ALA A 254 59.03 59.20 -19.48
CA ALA A 254 60.27 59.88 -19.82
C ALA A 254 60.46 59.97 -21.36
N VAL A 255 60.40 61.22 -21.86
CA VAL A 255 61.39 61.91 -22.72
C VAL A 255 61.73 61.20 -24.06
N LYS A 256 61.17 61.65 -25.20
CA LYS A 256 61.64 62.72 -26.14
C LYS A 256 62.88 62.36 -26.97
N GLU A 257 62.85 62.85 -28.22
CA GLU A 257 63.94 63.04 -29.19
C GLU A 257 64.43 61.77 -29.91
N ASN A 258 64.80 61.72 -31.19
CA ASN A 258 64.68 62.53 -32.41
C ASN A 258 65.56 61.77 -33.44
N GLN A 259 65.24 61.92 -34.74
CA GLN A 259 66.01 61.51 -35.94
C GLN A 259 65.82 60.08 -36.46
#